data_AF-A0A4Q3AWK5-F1
#
_entry.id   AF-A0A4Q3AWK5-F1
#
_cell.length_a   1.000
_cell.length_b   1.000
_cell.length_c   1.000
_cell.angle_alpha   90.00
_cell.angle_beta   90.00
_cell.angle_gamma   90.00
#
_symmetry.space_group_name_H-M   'P 1'
#
loop_
_entity.id
_entity.type
_entity.pdbx_description
1 polymer ?
#
loop_
_entity_poly.entity_id
_entity_poly.type
_entity_poly.pdbx_seq_one_letter_code
_entity_poly.pdbx_strand_id
1 'polypeptide(L)'
;MLYYLFTYLYSNFRIPGAGLFNFISFRAALAFMLSLVIALVFGKKIIEFLRRKQVGEDIRNLGLAGQMEKKGTPTMGGLMILAAVLIPTLL
;
A
#
# COMPACT_ATOMS: atom_id res chain seq x y z
N MET A 1 3.36 12.68 8.52
CA MET A 1 4.25 13.85 8.26
C MET A 1 3.46 15.06 7.76
N LEU A 2 2.41 14.85 6.97
CA LEU A 2 1.45 15.88 6.56
C LEU A 2 0.75 16.57 7.74
N TYR A 3 0.76 15.97 8.95
CA TYR A 3 0.38 16.63 10.19
C TYR A 3 0.80 18.11 10.27
N TYR A 4 2.09 18.42 10.06
CA TYR A 4 2.59 19.80 10.16
C TYR A 4 1.99 20.74 9.12
N LEU A 5 1.70 20.24 7.92
CA LEU A 5 1.04 21.01 6.87
C LEU A 5 -0.41 21.34 7.26
N PHE A 6 -1.16 20.37 7.78
CA PHE A 6 -2.53 20.57 8.23
C PHE A 6 -2.62 21.48 9.45
N THR A 7 -1.66 21.37 10.39
CA THR A 7 -1.55 22.30 11.53
C THR A 7 -1.26 23.71 11.04
N TYR A 8 -0.36 23.89 10.08
CA TYR A 8 -0.07 25.21 9.49
C TYR A 8 -1.29 25.82 8.78
N LEU A 9 -2.03 25.02 7.99
CA LEU A 9 -3.26 25.44 7.31
C LEU A 9 -4.36 25.84 8.30
N TYR A 10 -4.51 25.11 9.40
CA TYR A 10 -5.48 25.43 10.44
C TYR A 10 -5.13 26.74 11.16
N SER A 11 -3.86 26.91 11.56
CA SER A 11 -3.42 28.10 12.30
C SER A 11 -3.45 29.39 11.48
N ASN A 12 -3.12 29.34 10.19
CA ASN A 12 -3.01 30.54 9.35
C ASN A 12 -4.28 30.85 8.54
N PHE A 13 -4.95 29.83 8.02
CA PHE A 13 -6.08 30.01 7.09
C PHE A 13 -7.43 29.59 7.70
N ARG A 14 -7.44 29.08 8.95
CA ARG A 14 -8.65 28.61 9.67
C ARG A 14 -9.56 27.74 8.81
N ILE A 15 -8.97 26.87 7.99
CA ILE A 15 -9.73 26.01 7.08
C ILE A 15 -10.57 25.03 7.90
N PRO A 16 -11.90 24.98 7.70
CA PRO A 16 -12.76 24.04 8.38
C PRO A 16 -12.37 22.60 8.01
N GLY A 17 -12.21 21.73 9.00
CA GLY A 17 -11.80 20.33 8.82
C GLY A 17 -10.32 20.04 9.05
N ALA A 18 -9.42 21.03 8.94
CA ALA A 18 -7.99 20.82 9.17
C ALA A 18 -7.67 20.43 10.64
N GLY A 19 -8.53 20.82 11.59
CA GLY A 19 -8.40 20.45 13.00
C GLY A 19 -8.52 18.95 13.29
N LEU A 20 -9.22 18.18 12.44
CA LEU A 20 -9.39 16.73 12.63
C LEU A 20 -8.07 15.97 12.53
N PHE A 21 -7.14 16.47 11.70
CA PHE A 21 -5.82 15.86 11.53
C PHE A 21 -4.92 15.99 12.76
N ASN A 22 -5.28 16.82 13.75
CA ASN A 22 -4.55 16.86 15.01
C ASN A 22 -4.78 15.61 15.88
N PHE A 23 -5.95 14.98 15.75
CA PHE A 23 -6.28 13.77 16.50
C PHE A 23 -5.52 12.57 15.94
N ILE A 24 -4.80 11.87 16.82
CA ILE A 24 -3.99 10.70 16.42
C ILE A 24 -4.88 9.54 15.97
N SER A 25 -6.03 9.34 16.64
CA SER A 25 -7.00 8.30 16.30
C SER A 25 -7.58 8.49 14.90
N PHE A 26 -7.85 9.74 14.51
CA PHE A 26 -8.35 10.07 13.17
C PHE A 26 -7.31 9.77 12.10
N ARG A 27 -6.06 10.19 12.32
CA ARG A 27 -4.94 9.89 11.40
C ARG A 27 -4.69 8.39 11.27
N ALA A 28 -4.71 7.65 12.38
CA ALA A 28 -4.51 6.20 12.37
C ALA A 28 -5.62 5.47 11.60
N ALA A 29 -6.89 5.82 11.85
CA ALA A 29 -8.02 5.24 11.14
C ALA A 29 -7.98 5.54 9.63
N LEU A 30 -7.65 6.80 9.26
CA LEU A 30 -7.47 7.18 7.86
C LEU A 30 -6.32 6.43 7.20
N ALA A 31 -5.16 6.31 7.87
CA ALA A 31 -4.02 5.59 7.33
C ALA A 31 -4.34 4.11 7.08
N PHE A 32 -5.05 3.46 8.00
CA PHE A 32 -5.53 2.09 7.84
C PHE A 32 -6.50 1.96 6.65
N MET A 33 -7.51 2.83 6.57
CA MET A 33 -8.49 2.84 5.47
C MET A 33 -7.80 3.07 4.12
N LEU A 34 -6.89 4.04 4.03
CA LEU A 34 -6.11 4.31 2.82
C LEU A 34 -5.24 3.11 2.43
N SER A 35 -4.54 2.48 3.38
CA SER A 35 -3.74 1.28 3.12
C SER A 35 -4.59 0.17 2.53
N LEU A 36 -5.80 -0.05 3.06
CA LEU A 36 -6.72 -1.07 2.59
C LEU A 36 -7.24 -0.77 1.19
N VAL A 37 -7.66 0.48 0.94
CA VAL A 37 -8.11 0.93 -0.39
C VAL A 37 -6.99 0.79 -1.42
N ILE A 38 -5.76 1.17 -1.07
CA ILE A 38 -4.61 1.04 -1.95
C ILE A 38 -4.36 -0.44 -2.28
N ALA A 39 -4.34 -1.31 -1.26
CA ALA A 39 -4.12 -2.74 -1.45
C ALA A 39 -5.19 -3.39 -2.33
N LEU A 40 -6.47 -3.07 -2.12
CA LEU A 40 -7.58 -3.66 -2.88
C LEU A 40 -7.67 -3.13 -4.30
N VAL A 41 -7.57 -1.82 -4.50
CA VAL A 41 -7.76 -1.18 -5.81
C VAL A 41 -6.52 -1.33 -6.69
N PHE A 42 -5.34 -1.11 -6.13
CA PHE A 42 -4.08 -1.15 -6.89
C PHE A 42 -3.44 -2.53 -6.88
N GLY A 43 -3.90 -3.46 -6.03
CA GLY A 43 -3.32 -4.80 -5.94
C GLY A 43 -3.28 -5.53 -7.27
N LYS A 44 -4.39 -5.59 -8.01
CA LYS A 44 -4.44 -6.26 -9.33
C LYS A 44 -3.48 -5.62 -10.34
N LYS A 45 -3.41 -4.29 -10.40
CA LYS A 45 -2.48 -3.55 -11.28
C LYS A 45 -1.02 -3.83 -10.93
N ILE A 46 -0.69 -3.84 -9.64
CA ILE A 46 0.67 -4.13 -9.15
C ILE A 46 1.05 -5.58 -9.46
N ILE A 47 0.13 -6.53 -9.26
CA ILE A 47 0.32 -7.94 -9.60
C ILE A 47 0.58 -8.11 -11.11
N GLU A 48 -0.24 -7.49 -11.97
CA GLU A 48 -0.04 -7.56 -13.42
C GLU A 48 1.26 -6.89 -13.86
N PHE A 49 1.65 -5.78 -13.23
CA PHE A 49 2.93 -5.10 -13.49
C PHE A 49 4.12 -5.97 -13.11
N LEU A 50 4.10 -6.60 -11.93
CA LEU A 50 5.15 -7.51 -11.46
C LEU A 50 5.23 -8.77 -12.33
N ARG A 51 4.09 -9.31 -12.76
CA ARG A 51 4.03 -10.45 -13.69
C ARG A 51 4.65 -10.10 -15.05
N ARG A 52 4.40 -8.90 -15.58
CA ARG A 52 5.00 -8.41 -16.84
C ARG A 52 6.51 -8.21 -16.75
N LYS A 53 7.03 -7.84 -15.58
CA LYS A 53 8.48 -7.72 -15.34
C LYS A 53 9.21 -9.06 -15.22
N GLN A 54 8.52 -10.19 -15.43
CA GLN A 54 9.09 -11.55 -15.37
C GLN A 54 9.91 -11.80 -14.08
N VAL A 55 9.52 -11.18 -12.96
CA VAL A 55 10.03 -11.56 -11.64
C VAL A 55 9.19 -12.71 -11.11
N GLY A 56 9.15 -13.78 -11.90
CA GLY A 56 8.67 -15.08 -11.49
C GLY A 56 9.88 -15.97 -11.27
N GLU A 57 9.88 -16.75 -10.19
CA GLU A 57 10.89 -17.79 -10.00
C GLU A 57 10.85 -18.77 -11.19
N ASP A 58 12.01 -19.07 -11.75
CA ASP A 58 12.17 -20.17 -12.68
C ASP A 58 12.07 -21.47 -11.87
N ILE A 59 10.88 -22.08 -11.87
CA ILE A 59 10.59 -23.24 -11.03
C ILE A 59 11.38 -24.43 -11.56
N ARG A 60 12.48 -24.78 -10.87
CA ARG A 60 13.23 -26.00 -11.13
C ARG A 60 12.30 -27.20 -10.92
N ASN A 61 12.19 -28.05 -11.94
CA ASN A 61 11.28 -29.19 -11.93
C ASN A 61 11.66 -30.19 -10.82
N LEU A 62 10.98 -30.11 -9.68
CA LEU A 62 11.23 -30.93 -8.48
C LEU A 62 10.37 -32.21 -8.45
N GLY A 63 9.50 -32.45 -9.45
CA GLY A 63 8.68 -33.66 -9.55
C GLY A 63 7.55 -33.78 -8.50
N LEU A 64 7.27 -32.71 -7.74
CA LEU A 64 6.25 -32.70 -6.70
C LEU A 64 4.87 -32.32 -7.28
N ALA A 65 3.82 -33.01 -6.84
CA ALA A 65 2.43 -32.68 -7.16
C ALA A 65 2.09 -31.25 -6.66
N GLY A 66 1.48 -30.42 -7.51
CA GLY A 66 1.12 -29.03 -7.20
C GLY A 66 2.20 -27.96 -7.45
N GLN A 67 3.42 -28.35 -7.90
CA GLN A 67 4.46 -27.38 -8.31
C GLN A 67 4.04 -26.52 -9.50
N MET A 68 3.33 -27.12 -10.45
CA MET A 68 2.85 -26.45 -11.67
C MET A 68 1.75 -25.41 -11.38
N GLU A 69 0.99 -25.54 -10.29
CA GLU A 69 -0.05 -24.58 -9.91
C GLU A 69 0.53 -23.28 -9.32
N LYS A 70 1.73 -23.34 -8.73
CA LYS A 70 2.45 -22.14 -8.26
C LYS A 70 3.25 -21.45 -9.38
N LYS A 71 3.18 -21.96 -10.61
CA LYS A 71 3.91 -21.42 -11.75
C LYS A 71 3.30 -20.09 -12.19
N GLY A 72 4.01 -19.01 -11.92
CA GLY A 72 3.60 -17.65 -12.29
C GLY A 72 2.96 -16.83 -11.17
N THR A 73 2.93 -17.32 -9.92
CA THR A 73 2.63 -16.45 -8.78
C THR A 73 3.81 -15.49 -8.53
N PRO A 74 3.61 -14.16 -8.60
CA PRO A 74 4.69 -13.21 -8.42
C PRO A 74 5.21 -13.25 -6.98
N THR A 75 6.53 -13.39 -6.82
CA THR A 75 7.20 -13.52 -5.51
C THR A 75 7.43 -12.17 -4.80
N MET A 76 6.93 -11.07 -5.36
CA MET A 76 7.12 -9.70 -4.86
C MET A 76 5.89 -9.06 -4.19
N GLY A 77 5.06 -9.86 -3.51
CA GLY A 77 3.95 -9.33 -2.70
C GLY A 77 4.39 -8.32 -1.63
N GLY A 78 5.62 -8.45 -1.12
CA GLY A 78 6.19 -7.50 -0.14
C GLY A 78 6.31 -6.06 -0.66
N LEU A 79 6.55 -5.86 -1.95
CA LEU A 79 6.60 -4.53 -2.56
C LEU A 79 5.24 -3.84 -2.55
N MET A 80 4.17 -4.62 -2.72
CA MET A 80 2.80 -4.13 -2.62
C MET A 80 2.46 -3.71 -1.19
N ILE A 81 2.90 -4.49 -0.19
CA ILE A 81 2.71 -4.18 1.22
C ILE A 81 3.50 -2.92 1.59
N LEU A 82 4.76 -2.80 1.16
CA LEU A 82 5.58 -1.62 1.41
C LEU A 82 4.96 -0.36 0.81
N ALA A 83 4.45 -0.42 -0.42
CA ALA A 83 3.75 0.71 -1.03
C ALA A 83 2.46 1.06 -0.27
N ALA A 84 1.68 0.06 0.14
CA ALA A 84 0.44 0.24 0.89
C ALA A 84 0.67 0.81 2.31
N VAL A 85 1.86 0.63 2.90
CA VAL A 85 2.21 1.18 4.21
C VAL A 85 2.92 2.54 4.11
N LEU A 86 3.80 2.74 3.12
CA LEU A 86 4.57 3.99 2.97
C LEU A 86 3.70 5.18 2.56
N ILE A 87 2.71 4.96 1.69
CA ILE A 87 1.84 6.05 1.24
C ILE A 87 0.96 6.60 2.38
N PRO A 88 0.30 5.76 3.21
CA PRO A 88 -0.54 6.27 4.29
C PRO A 88 0.24 6.76 5.51
N THR A 89 1.47 6.30 5.74
CA THR A 89 2.34 6.80 6.83
C THR A 89 2.87 8.20 6.60
N LEU A 90 2.84 8.69 5.35
CA LEU A 90 3.14 10.09 5.05
C LEU A 90 2.08 11.04 5.65
N LEU A 91 0.84 10.59 5.88
CA LEU A 91 -0.23 11.36 6.53
C LEU A 91 0.19 11.78 7.96
#